data_AF-A0A6J4SFS7-F1
#
_entry.id   AF-A0A6J4SFS7-F1
#
_cell.length_a   1.000
_cell.length_b   1.000
_cell.length_c   1.000
_cell.angle_alpha   90.00
_cell.angle_beta   90.00
_cell.angle_gamma   90.00
#
_symmetry.space_group_name_H-M   'P 1'
#
loop_
_entity.id
_entity.type
_entity.pdbx_description
1 polymer ?
#
loop_
_entity_poly.entity_id
_entity_poly.type
_entity_poly.pdbx_seq_one_letter_code
_entity_poly.pdbx_strand_id
1 'polypeptide(L)' 'MSSPGATELLIVLVIVLLILGPKRLPALGRQLGGGLREFRRSIGGGDDTASSDEARPRSPVAGRGDSATRGIDSERRAD' A
#
# COMPACT_ATOMS: atom_id res chain seq x y z
N MET A 1 -29.14 24.66 18.56
CA MET A 1 -27.72 24.41 18.86
C MET A 1 -27.05 24.11 17.54
N SER A 2 -26.22 25.03 17.04
CA SER A 2 -25.63 24.91 15.71
C SER A 2 -24.55 23.84 15.75
N SER A 3 -24.83 22.66 15.21
CA SER A 3 -23.80 21.64 15.00
C SER A 3 -22.75 22.24 14.06
N PRO A 4 -21.45 22.11 14.37
CA PRO A 4 -20.41 22.57 13.45
C PRO A 4 -20.61 21.88 12.11
N GLY A 5 -20.81 22.70 11.08
CA GLY A 5 -21.05 22.21 9.74
C GLY A 5 -19.79 21.59 9.15
N ALA A 6 -19.92 20.89 8.03
CA ALA A 6 -18.79 20.30 7.31
C ALA A 6 -17.68 21.33 7.04
N THR A 7 -18.03 22.60 6.80
CA THR A 7 -17.08 23.71 6.60
C THR A 7 -16.21 23.98 7.83
N GLU A 8 -16.78 23.92 9.03
CA GLU A 8 -16.07 24.25 10.27
C GLU A 8 -15.07 23.13 10.62
N LEU A 9 -15.49 21.87 10.43
CA LEU A 9 -14.57 20.72 10.51
C LEU A 9 -13.43 20.81 9.49
N LEU A 10 -13.69 21.29 8.27
CA LEU A 10 -12.65 21.46 7.25
C LEU A 10 -11.61 22.50 7.67
N ILE A 11 -12.03 23.63 8.25
CA ILE A 11 -11.11 24.67 8.75
C ILE A 11 -10.22 24.11 9.86
N VAL A 12 -10.80 23.39 10.83
CA VAL A 12 -10.04 22.75 11.91
C VAL A 12 -9.06 21.72 11.35
N LEU A 13 -9.49 20.92 10.38
CA LEU A 13 -8.64 19.94 9.71
C LEU A 13 -7.43 20.61 9.04
N VAL A 14 -7.63 21.75 8.37
CA VAL A 14 -6.54 22.53 7.75
C VAL A 14 -5.54 23.02 8.81
N ILE A 15 -6.00 23.50 9.96
CA ILE A 15 -5.11 23.94 11.04
C ILE A 15 -4.27 22.76 11.57
N VAL A 16 -4.91 21.60 11.81
CA VAL A 16 -4.20 20.39 12.23
C VAL A 16 -3.20 19.93 11.16
N LEU A 17 -3.58 20.00 9.88
CA LEU A 17 -2.70 19.71 8.75
C LEU A 17 -1.50 20.64 8.68
N LEU A 18 -1.60 21.90 9.10
CA LEU A 18 -0.47 22.82 9.14
C LEU A 18 0.51 22.46 10.27
N ILE A 19 0.00 22.08 11.45
CA ILE A 19 0.83 21.71 12.60
C ILE A 19 1.49 20.35 12.39
N LEU A 20 0.70 19.35 11.97
CA LEU A 20 1.14 17.96 11.81
C LEU A 20 1.79 17.72 10.44
N GLY A 21 1.37 18.46 9.42
CA GLY A 21 1.77 18.28 8.03
C GLY A 21 0.85 17.30 7.26
N PRO A 22 0.47 17.59 5.99
CA PRO A 22 -0.38 16.71 5.18
C PRO A 22 0.25 15.33 4.92
N LYS A 23 1.58 15.24 4.97
CA LYS A 23 2.30 13.97 4.79
C LYS A 23 2.24 13.06 6.01
N ARG A 24 1.95 13.59 7.21
CA ARG A 24 1.92 12.80 8.46
C ARG A 24 0.56 12.16 8.72
N LEU A 25 -0.54 12.79 8.31
CA LEU A 25 -1.89 12.19 8.41
C LEU A 25 -2.01 10.79 7.77
N PRO A 26 -1.57 10.52 6.53
CA PRO A 26 -1.70 9.19 5.94
C PRO A 26 -0.80 8.16 6.64
N ALA A 27 0.34 8.57 7.19
CA ALA A 27 1.22 7.68 7.95
C ALA A 27 0.58 7.27 9.28
N LEU A 28 0.04 8.23 10.03
CA LEU A 28 -0.69 7.99 11.28
C LEU A 28 -1.98 7.21 11.04
N GLY A 29 -2.73 7.53 9.98
CA GLY A 29 -3.94 6.81 9.58
C GLY A 29 -3.68 5.36 9.19
N ARG A 30 -2.55 5.06 8.53
CA ARG A 30 -2.13 3.67 8.25
C ARG A 30 -1.83 2.88 9.52
N GLN A 31 -1.11 3.49 10.47
CA GLN A 31 -0.77 2.85 11.75
C GLN A 31 -2.02 2.63 12.62
N LEU A 32 -2.85 3.65 12.77
CA LEU A 32 -4.11 3.58 13.53
C LEU A 32 -5.13 2.67 12.84
N GLY A 33 -5.22 2.70 11.51
CA GLY A 33 -6.15 1.89 10.73
C GLY A 33 -5.85 0.40 10.84
N GLY A 34 -4.57 0.01 10.84
CA GLY A 34 -4.18 -1.37 11.11
C GLY A 34 -4.59 -1.83 12.51
N GLY A 35 -4.31 -1.03 13.54
CA GLY A 35 -4.70 -1.33 14.91
C GLY A 35 -6.20 -1.37 15.14
N LEU A 36 -6.94 -0.43 14.54
CA LEU A 36 -8.41 -0.38 14.64
C LEU A 36 -9.07 -1.52 13.88
N ARG A 37 -8.49 -1.97 12.76
CA ARG A 37 -8.95 -3.14 12.01
C ARG A 37 -8.83 -4.41 12.86
N GLU A 38 -7.71 -4.58 13.54
CA GLU A 38 -7.51 -5.72 14.46
C GLU A 38 -8.42 -5.60 15.69
N PHE A 39 -8.54 -4.41 16.27
CA PHE A 39 -9.45 -4.14 17.40
C PHE A 39 -10.91 -4.46 17.05
N ARG A 40 -11.38 -4.04 15.86
CA ARG A 40 -12.71 -4.40 15.36
C ARG A 40 -12.84 -5.89 15.12
N ARG A 41 -11.80 -6.57 14.64
CA ARG A 41 -11.80 -8.03 14.43
C ARG A 41 -11.94 -8.78 15.76
N SER A 42 -11.24 -8.35 16.80
CA SER A 42 -11.29 -8.95 18.13
C SER A 42 -12.61 -8.72 18.86
N ILE A 43 -13.26 -7.57 18.65
CA ILE A 43 -14.53 -7.22 19.32
C ILE A 43 -15.77 -7.69 18.55
N GLY A 44 -15.72 -7.62 17.22
CA GLY A 44 -16.89 -7.79 16.35
C GLY A 44 -17.02 -9.13 15.64
N GLY A 45 -16.09 -10.07 15.83
CA GLY A 45 -16.25 -11.44 15.31
C GLY A 45 -16.40 -11.51 13.79
N GLY A 46 -15.54 -10.80 13.05
CA GLY A 46 -15.24 -11.07 11.63
C GLY A 46 -16.28 -10.64 10.59
N ASP A 47 -15.93 -9.60 9.83
CA ASP A 47 -16.32 -9.48 8.42
C ASP A 47 -15.07 -9.11 7.60
N ASP A 48 -14.49 -10.13 6.98
CA ASP A 48 -13.27 -10.11 6.17
C ASP A 48 -13.51 -9.47 4.79
N THR A 49 -13.62 -8.14 4.69
CA THR A 49 -13.70 -7.49 3.35
C THR A 49 -13.03 -6.12 3.26
N ALA A 50 -11.78 -5.99 3.72
CA ALA A 50 -10.97 -4.81 3.40
C ALA A 50 -9.51 -5.19 3.14
N SER A 51 -9.26 -5.96 2.08
CA SER A 51 -7.94 -6.01 1.46
C SER A 51 -7.68 -4.70 0.71
N SER A 52 -6.95 -3.80 1.35
CA SER A 52 -6.24 -2.72 0.67
C SER A 52 -4.75 -3.06 0.69
N ASP A 53 -4.37 -4.04 -0.12
CA ASP A 53 -2.97 -4.30 -0.50
C ASP A 53 -2.85 -4.38 -2.03
N GLU A 54 -3.35 -3.35 -2.72
CA GLU A 54 -3.05 -3.12 -4.13
C GLU A 54 -2.28 -1.80 -4.26
N ALA A 55 -1.09 -1.78 -3.68
CA ALA A 55 -0.06 -0.78 -4.00
C ALA A 55 1.33 -1.43 -4.09
N ARG A 56 1.40 -2.69 -4.54
CA ARG A 56 2.60 -3.21 -5.19
C ARG A 56 2.45 -2.97 -6.69
N PRO A 57 3.15 -1.98 -7.29
CA PRO A 57 3.50 -2.11 -8.69
C PRO A 57 4.45 -3.31 -8.77
N ARG A 58 3.90 -4.52 -8.95
CA ARG A 58 4.69 -5.62 -9.49
C ARG A 58 5.03 -5.19 -10.90
N SER A 59 6.15 -4.52 -11.06
CA SER A 59 6.89 -4.52 -12.32
C SER A 59 7.81 -5.73 -12.23
N PRO A 60 7.48 -6.88 -12.84
CA PRO A 60 8.46 -7.92 -13.04
C PRO A 60 9.44 -7.36 -14.06
N VAL A 61 10.67 -7.13 -13.61
CA VAL A 61 11.83 -7.06 -14.48
C VAL A 61 11.95 -8.42 -15.18
N ALA A 62 11.23 -8.59 -16.28
CA ALA A 62 11.43 -9.68 -17.23
C ALA A 62 12.52 -9.28 -18.24
N GLY A 63 13.64 -8.79 -17.72
CA GLY A 63 14.91 -8.73 -18.41
C GLY A 63 15.66 -10.02 -18.11
N ARG A 64 15.35 -11.09 -18.84
CA ARG A 64 16.18 -12.31 -18.85
C ARG A 64 16.45 -12.74 -20.30
N GLY A 65 17.34 -11.98 -20.94
CA GLY A 65 17.98 -12.36 -22.20
C GLY A 65 19.07 -13.39 -21.97
N ASP A 66 18.70 -14.65 -21.75
CA ASP A 66 19.65 -15.74 -21.46
C ASP A 66 19.29 -17.05 -22.20
N SER A 67 18.68 -16.96 -23.38
CA SER A 67 18.35 -18.12 -24.23
C SER A 67 19.10 -18.15 -25.57
N ALA A 68 19.97 -17.17 -25.86
CA ALA A 68 20.66 -17.09 -27.15
C ALA A 68 22.01 -17.83 -27.24
N THR A 69 22.53 -18.40 -26.13
CA THR A 69 23.91 -18.93 -26.10
C THR A 69 24.04 -20.42 -25.82
N ARG A 70 22.93 -21.18 -25.69
CA ARG A 70 22.99 -22.62 -25.37
C ARG A 70 23.01 -23.56 -26.59
N GLY A 71 23.14 -23.03 -27.80
CA GLY A 71 22.97 -23.82 -29.04
C GLY A 71 24.22 -24.04 -29.90
N ILE A 72 25.39 -23.48 -29.56
CA ILE A 72 26.53 -23.40 -30.49
C ILE A 72 27.71 -24.34 -30.19
N ASP A 73 27.64 -25.18 -29.15
CA ASP A 73 28.80 -25.98 -28.69
C ASP A 73 28.69 -27.50 -28.85
N SER A 74 27.68 -28.01 -29.57
CA SER A 74 27.51 -29.47 -29.77
C SER A 74 28.18 -30.05 -31.03
N GLU A 75 28.86 -29.26 -31.86
CA GLU A 75 29.50 -29.74 -33.12
C GLU A 75 30.98 -30.14 -33.00
N ARG A 76 31.61 -30.08 -31.82
CA ARG A 76 33.08 -30.29 -31.67
C ARG A 76 33.50 -31.41 -30.71
N ARG A 77 32.68 -32.46 -30.57
CA ARG A 77 33.05 -33.67 -29.81
C ARG A 77 32.50 -34.93 -30.46
N ALA A 78 33.18 -35.42 -31.49
CA ALA A 78 33.48 -36.85 -31.68
C ALA A 78 34.29 -37.02 -32.97
N ASP A 79 35.55 -36.60 -32.91
CA ASP A 79 36.65 -37.19 -33.70
C ASP A 79 37.37 -38.20 -32.79
#